data_AF-A0A356KE56-F1
#
_entry.id   AF-A0A356KE56-F1
#
_cell.length_a   1.000
_cell.length_b   1.000
_cell.length_c   1.000
_cell.angle_alpha   90.00
_cell.angle_beta   90.00
_cell.angle_gamma   90.00
#
_symmetry.space_group_name_H-M   'P 1'
#
loop_
_entity.id
_entity.type
_entity.pdbx_description
1 polymer ?
#
loop_
_entity_poly.entity_id
_entity_poly.type
_entity_poly.pdbx_seq_one_letter_code
_entity_poly.pdbx_strand_id
1 'polypeptide(L)'
;MLPLSLACGFLAGSTLARADVVKLKNGSEIRGKIVREDTTSVVVRSRGGTISFPRKDIAEVVRESREATLLHQAKSAIRLGKAARARALLERVLEGKDAALQADAKELLTKLDAEEQAKPEVEPGRQAGEEGKPGEDPFTIPEPEALFRELEADAERHPAARRELAG
;
A
#
# COMPACT_ATOMS: atom_id res chain seq x y z
N MET A 1 -31.04 -34.06 -14.09
CA MET A 1 -29.58 -34.20 -13.83
C MET A 1 -28.88 -33.48 -14.97
N LEU A 2 -28.16 -32.36 -14.86
CA LEU A 2 -27.50 -31.58 -13.80
C LEU A 2 -27.53 -30.10 -14.25
N PRO A 3 -27.66 -29.10 -13.34
CA PRO A 3 -27.63 -27.69 -13.71
C PRO A 3 -26.18 -27.17 -13.72
N LEU A 4 -25.65 -26.78 -14.90
CA LEU A 4 -24.34 -26.14 -15.00
C LEU A 4 -24.50 -24.63 -14.82
N SER A 5 -24.37 -24.21 -13.57
CA SER A 5 -24.35 -22.82 -13.14
C SER A 5 -23.06 -22.15 -13.63
N LEU A 6 -23.15 -21.29 -14.65
CA LEU A 6 -22.04 -20.45 -15.09
C LEU A 6 -22.22 -19.05 -14.50
N ALA A 7 -21.87 -18.92 -13.22
CA ALA A 7 -21.75 -17.65 -12.52
C ALA A 7 -20.46 -16.93 -12.99
N CYS A 8 -20.52 -16.24 -14.12
CA CYS A 8 -19.43 -15.37 -14.57
C CYS A 8 -19.61 -13.96 -14.00
N GLY A 9 -19.01 -13.73 -12.84
CA GLY A 9 -18.23 -12.53 -12.51
C GLY A 9 -18.86 -11.17 -12.78
N PHE A 10 -19.74 -10.71 -11.87
CA PHE A 10 -19.99 -9.28 -11.70
C PHE A 10 -18.81 -8.65 -10.92
N LEU A 11 -17.65 -8.53 -11.56
CA LEU A 11 -16.56 -7.66 -11.11
C LEU A 11 -16.91 -6.22 -11.52
N ALA A 12 -17.93 -5.65 -10.87
CA ALA A 12 -18.10 -4.21 -10.84
C ALA A 12 -16.94 -3.63 -10.04
N GLY A 13 -15.87 -3.27 -10.75
CA GLY A 13 -14.88 -2.34 -10.25
C GLY A 13 -15.61 -1.06 -9.88
N SER A 14 -15.92 -0.89 -8.59
CA SER A 14 -16.33 0.38 -8.03
C SER A 14 -15.13 1.31 -8.14
N THR A 15 -14.97 1.94 -9.30
CA THR A 15 -14.26 3.21 -9.38
C THR A 15 -15.02 4.12 -8.42
N LEU A 16 -14.51 4.27 -7.20
CA LEU A 16 -14.91 5.33 -6.28
C LEU A 16 -14.71 6.62 -7.05
N ALA A 17 -15.78 7.05 -7.73
CA ALA A 17 -15.84 8.31 -8.44
C ALA A 17 -15.74 9.37 -7.36
N ARG A 18 -14.50 9.84 -7.18
CA ARG A 18 -14.12 10.96 -6.32
C ARG A 18 -15.05 12.12 -6.59
N ALA A 19 -15.83 12.49 -5.58
CA ALA A 19 -16.92 13.44 -5.68
C ALA A 19 -16.66 14.57 -4.70
N ASP A 20 -16.84 15.81 -5.16
CA ASP A 20 -16.86 16.95 -4.28
C ASP A 20 -18.00 16.80 -3.27
N VAL A 21 -17.80 17.33 -2.07
CA VAL A 21 -18.80 17.29 -1.00
C VAL A 21 -19.20 18.71 -0.64
N VAL A 22 -20.47 19.04 -0.84
CA VAL A 22 -21.05 20.29 -0.36
C VAL A 22 -21.74 20.01 0.97
N LYS A 23 -21.22 20.60 2.05
CA LYS A 23 -21.86 20.55 3.37
C LYS A 23 -22.77 21.75 3.53
N LEU A 24 -24.04 21.48 3.79
CA LEU A 24 -25.06 22.49 4.01
C LEU A 24 -25.11 22.88 5.50
N LYS A 25 -25.59 24.09 5.79
CA LYS A 25 -25.71 24.59 7.17
C LYS A 25 -26.66 23.78 8.06
N ASN A 26 -27.59 23.05 7.45
CA ASN A 26 -28.48 22.13 8.14
C ASN A 26 -27.82 20.78 8.49
N GLY A 27 -26.52 20.62 8.23
CA GLY A 27 -25.77 19.39 8.47
C GLY A 27 -25.87 18.34 7.35
N SER A 28 -26.61 18.61 6.27
CA SER A 28 -26.70 17.69 5.14
C SER A 28 -25.43 17.73 4.28
N GLU A 29 -25.02 16.58 3.75
CA GLU A 29 -23.88 16.48 2.83
C GLU A 29 -24.34 16.01 1.45
N ILE A 30 -23.94 16.76 0.42
CA ILE A 30 -24.26 16.43 -0.97
C ILE A 30 -22.98 16.06 -1.69
N ARG A 31 -22.90 14.81 -2.14
CA ARG A 31 -21.77 14.29 -2.91
C ARG A 31 -22.06 14.39 -4.40
N GLY A 32 -21.17 15.02 -5.15
CA GLY A 32 -21.24 15.09 -6.60
C GLY A 32 -20.12 15.94 -7.18
N LYS A 33 -20.11 16.14 -8.49
CA LYS A 33 -19.15 17.03 -9.14
C LYS A 33 -19.69 18.45 -9.16
N ILE A 34 -18.97 19.42 -8.64
CA ILE A 34 -19.36 20.83 -8.78
C ILE A 34 -19.14 21.25 -10.22
N VAL A 35 -20.21 21.62 -10.91
CA VAL A 35 -20.18 22.01 -12.33
C VAL A 35 -20.20 23.53 -12.51
N ARG A 36 -20.67 24.27 -11.50
CA ARG A 36 -20.67 25.74 -11.50
C ARG A 36 -20.65 26.24 -10.06
N GLU A 37 -19.88 27.29 -9.81
CA GLU A 37 -19.83 27.98 -8.51
C GLU A 37 -19.70 29.48 -8.77
N ASP A 38 -20.74 30.20 -8.35
CA ASP A 38 -20.82 31.64 -8.38
C ASP A 38 -20.91 32.19 -6.94
N THR A 39 -20.85 33.50 -6.79
CA THR A 39 -21.03 34.16 -5.47
C THR A 39 -22.42 33.92 -4.86
N THR A 40 -23.42 33.62 -5.69
CA THR A 40 -24.82 33.44 -5.28
C THR A 40 -25.25 31.98 -5.16
N SER A 41 -24.64 31.07 -5.92
CA SER A 41 -25.09 29.67 -5.99
C SER A 41 -23.97 28.69 -6.37
N VAL A 42 -24.12 27.44 -5.94
CA VAL A 42 -23.26 26.30 -6.30
C VAL A 42 -24.12 25.21 -6.92
N VAL A 43 -23.71 24.73 -8.09
CA VAL A 43 -24.42 23.68 -8.84
C VAL A 43 -23.61 22.40 -8.80
N VAL A 44 -24.23 21.34 -8.29
CA VAL A 44 -23.62 20.01 -8.11
C VAL A 44 -24.32 19.00 -9.02
N ARG A 45 -23.55 18.24 -9.79
CA ARG A 45 -24.04 17.10 -10.56
C ARG A 45 -23.80 15.80 -9.79
N SER A 46 -24.87 15.15 -9.38
CA SER A 46 -24.87 13.86 -8.69
C SER A 46 -25.51 12.77 -9.56
N ARG A 47 -25.56 11.53 -9.05
CA ARG A 47 -26.23 10.41 -9.71
C ARG A 47 -27.73 10.65 -9.91
N GLY A 48 -28.35 11.47 -9.05
CA GLY A 48 -29.76 11.83 -9.12
C GLY A 48 -30.07 13.02 -10.03
N GLY A 49 -29.07 13.63 -10.66
CA GLY A 49 -29.22 14.80 -11.52
C GLY A 49 -28.41 16.00 -11.06
N THR A 50 -28.78 17.17 -11.56
CA THR A 50 -28.12 18.45 -11.26
C THR A 50 -28.93 19.19 -10.21
N ILE A 51 -28.29 19.58 -9.11
CA ILE A 51 -28.92 20.28 -7.99
C ILE A 51 -28.19 21.62 -7.78
N SER A 52 -28.95 22.70 -7.61
CA SER A 52 -28.43 24.03 -7.34
C SER A 52 -28.72 24.45 -5.90
N PHE A 53 -27.68 24.87 -5.19
CA PHE A 53 -27.76 25.32 -3.80
C PHE A 53 -27.42 26.82 -3.72
N PRO A 54 -28.23 27.63 -3.02
CA PRO A 54 -27.85 29.00 -2.71
C PRO A 54 -26.60 29.03 -1.84
N ARG A 55 -25.64 29.92 -2.13
CA ARG A 55 -24.38 30.00 -1.37
C ARG A 55 -24.61 30.28 0.11
N LYS A 56 -25.68 31.00 0.45
CA LYS A 56 -26.11 31.29 1.83
C LYS A 56 -26.43 30.05 2.66
N ASP A 57 -26.79 28.94 2.03
CA ASP A 57 -27.21 27.69 2.69
C ASP A 57 -26.05 26.69 2.80
N ILE A 58 -24.90 27.01 2.21
CA ILE A 58 -23.69 26.19 2.21
C ILE A 58 -22.83 26.59 3.41
N ALA A 59 -22.40 25.60 4.18
CA ALA A 59 -21.45 25.77 5.27
C ALA A 59 -20.01 25.62 4.75
N GLU A 60 -19.76 24.57 3.97
CA GLU A 60 -18.42 24.23 3.49
C GLU A 60 -18.51 23.53 2.13
N VAL A 61 -17.55 23.83 1.25
CA VAL A 61 -17.37 23.09 -0.01
C VAL A 61 -16.03 22.38 0.07
N VAL A 62 -16.07 21.05 0.19
CA VAL A 62 -14.89 20.20 0.19
C VAL A 62 -14.69 19.69 -1.24
N ARG A 63 -13.78 20.31 -1.98
CA ARG A 63 -13.41 19.87 -3.33
C ARG A 63 -12.36 18.78 -3.23
N GLU A 64 -12.58 17.64 -3.87
CA GLU A 64 -11.55 16.61 -3.94
C GLU A 64 -10.59 16.97 -5.08
N SER A 65 -9.54 17.77 -4.76
CA SER A 65 -8.57 18.17 -5.78
C SER A 65 -7.75 16.95 -6.22
N ARG A 66 -7.38 16.93 -7.50
CA ARG A 66 -6.47 15.92 -8.05
C ARG A 66 -5.14 15.89 -7.27
N GLU A 67 -4.69 17.05 -6.83
CA GLU A 67 -3.47 17.24 -6.02
C GLU A 67 -3.63 16.60 -4.64
N ALA A 68 -4.75 16.82 -3.93
CA ALA A 68 -5.01 16.21 -2.62
C ALA A 68 -5.08 14.69 -2.70
N THR A 69 -5.70 14.21 -3.78
CA THR A 69 -5.72 12.80 -4.17
C THR A 69 -4.33 12.21 -4.31
N LEU A 70 -3.45 12.88 -5.07
CA LEU A 70 -2.09 12.42 -5.34
C LEU A 70 -1.27 12.44 -4.06
N LEU A 71 -1.42 13.47 -3.23
CA LEU A 71 -0.77 13.59 -1.93
C LEU A 71 -1.18 12.44 -0.99
N HIS A 72 -2.47 12.08 -0.95
CA HIS A 72 -2.96 10.95 -0.17
C HIS A 72 -2.37 9.60 -0.66
N GLN A 73 -2.29 9.41 -1.97
CA GLN A 73 -1.67 8.22 -2.56
C GLN A 73 -0.17 8.17 -2.27
N ALA A 74 0.52 9.31 -2.31
CA ALA A 74 1.93 9.42 -1.97
C ALA A 74 2.18 9.01 -0.51
N LYS A 75 1.44 9.60 0.45
CA LYS A 75 1.51 9.24 1.88
C LYS A 75 1.31 7.73 2.10
N SER A 76 0.39 7.12 1.35
CA SER A 76 0.18 5.67 1.39
C SER A 76 1.34 4.87 0.79
N ALA A 77 1.95 5.34 -0.30
CA ALA A 77 3.13 4.71 -0.89
C ALA A 77 4.35 4.77 0.06
N ILE A 78 4.54 5.87 0.79
CA ILE A 78 5.59 6.01 1.82
C ILE A 78 5.42 4.93 2.90
N ARG A 79 4.21 4.80 3.46
CA ARG A 79 3.91 3.77 4.48
C ARG A 79 4.17 2.34 4.00
N LEU A 80 4.03 2.10 2.71
CA LEU A 80 4.29 0.80 2.07
C LEU A 80 5.76 0.61 1.65
N GLY A 81 6.66 1.54 1.98
CA GLY A 81 8.08 1.51 1.60
C GLY A 81 8.34 1.73 0.12
N LYS A 82 7.36 2.20 -0.66
CA LYS A 82 7.45 2.40 -2.11
C LYS A 82 7.96 3.81 -2.42
N ALA A 83 9.19 4.11 -2.02
CA ALA A 83 9.79 5.46 -2.09
C ALA A 83 9.76 6.06 -3.51
N ALA A 84 10.17 5.30 -4.54
CA ALA A 84 10.17 5.77 -5.93
C ALA A 84 8.76 6.16 -6.41
N ARG A 85 7.73 5.39 -6.03
CA ARG A 85 6.33 5.71 -6.37
C ARG A 85 5.82 6.91 -5.59
N ALA A 86 6.20 7.04 -4.32
CA ALA A 86 5.84 8.20 -3.51
C ALA A 86 6.42 9.49 -4.12
N ARG A 87 7.71 9.51 -4.47
CA ARG A 87 8.38 10.63 -5.14
C ARG A 87 7.63 11.08 -6.40
N ALA A 88 7.37 10.17 -7.33
CA ALA A 88 6.67 10.49 -8.58
C ALA A 88 5.24 11.04 -8.38
N LEU A 89 4.56 10.65 -7.29
CA LEU A 89 3.24 11.20 -6.94
C LEU A 89 3.36 12.60 -6.33
N LEU A 90 4.36 12.84 -5.49
CA LEU A 90 4.62 14.15 -4.87
C LEU A 90 5.04 15.19 -5.92
N GLU A 91 5.88 14.84 -6.88
CA GLU A 91 6.26 15.72 -8.00
C GLU A 91 5.03 16.20 -8.78
N ARG A 92 4.06 15.30 -9.02
CA ARG A 92 2.80 15.66 -9.67
C ARG A 92 1.89 16.56 -8.82
N VAL A 93 2.03 16.54 -7.49
CA VAL A 93 1.36 17.52 -6.61
C VAL A 93 2.03 18.90 -6.78
N LEU A 94 3.35 18.94 -6.97
CA LEU A 94 4.10 20.18 -7.18
C LEU A 94 3.75 20.89 -8.49
N GLU A 95 3.38 20.14 -9.53
CA GLU A 95 2.85 20.68 -10.80
C GLU A 95 1.50 21.41 -10.64
N GLY A 96 0.84 21.23 -9.49
CA GLY A 96 -0.45 21.82 -9.18
C GLY A 96 -0.43 23.31 -8.90
N LYS A 97 -1.59 23.86 -8.49
CA LYS A 97 -1.72 25.29 -8.10
C LYS A 97 -1.98 25.51 -6.61
N ASP A 98 -2.29 24.46 -5.86
CA ASP A 98 -2.56 24.56 -4.43
C ASP A 98 -1.26 24.66 -3.62
N ALA A 99 -0.95 25.89 -3.18
CA ALA A 99 0.27 26.19 -2.44
C ALA A 99 0.40 25.41 -1.12
N ALA A 100 -0.71 25.09 -0.45
CA ALA A 100 -0.68 24.32 0.79
C ALA A 100 -0.29 22.87 0.50
N LEU A 101 -0.91 22.25 -0.52
CA LEU A 101 -0.57 20.89 -0.94
C LEU A 101 0.86 20.80 -1.50
N GLN A 102 1.34 21.85 -2.18
CA GLN A 102 2.73 21.93 -2.63
C GLN A 102 3.71 21.99 -1.45
N ALA A 103 3.41 22.74 -0.40
CA ALA A 103 4.25 22.82 0.80
C ALA A 103 4.35 21.44 1.49
N ASP A 104 3.21 20.76 1.70
CA ASP A 104 3.14 19.39 2.21
C ASP A 104 3.98 18.43 1.36
N ALA A 105 3.88 18.54 0.03
CA ALA A 105 4.60 17.66 -0.88
C ALA A 105 6.12 17.88 -0.82
N LYS A 106 6.58 19.14 -0.71
CA LYS A 106 8.00 19.47 -0.52
C LYS A 106 8.54 18.91 0.79
N GLU A 107 7.80 19.07 1.89
CA GLU A 107 8.21 18.55 3.18
C GLU A 107 8.40 17.01 3.15
N LEU A 108 7.46 16.30 2.51
CA LEU A 108 7.54 14.85 2.39
C LEU A 108 8.70 14.39 1.48
N LEU A 109 9.01 15.12 0.41
CA LEU A 109 10.18 14.83 -0.43
C LEU A 109 11.48 14.96 0.37
N THR A 110 11.64 16.05 1.12
CA THR A 110 12.82 16.24 1.99
C THR A 110 12.98 15.11 2.99
N LYS A 111 11.89 14.62 3.59
CA LYS A 111 11.92 13.47 4.51
C LYS A 111 12.33 12.18 3.81
N LEU A 112 11.81 11.92 2.61
CA LEU A 112 12.18 10.75 1.81
C LEU A 112 13.66 10.78 1.40
N ASP A 113 14.18 11.94 1.02
CA ASP A 113 15.59 12.12 0.70
C ASP A 113 16.50 11.83 1.89
N ALA A 114 16.10 12.28 3.09
CA ALA A 114 16.84 12.00 4.33
C ALA A 114 16.80 10.51 4.71
N GLU A 115 15.67 9.83 4.55
CA GLU A 115 15.53 8.38 4.82
C GLU A 115 16.30 7.52 3.81
N GLU A 116 16.39 7.95 2.56
CA GLU A 116 17.14 7.25 1.51
C GLU A 116 18.66 7.36 1.74
N GLN A 117 19.13 8.49 2.26
CA GLN A 117 20.53 8.70 2.66
C GLN A 117 20.88 8.00 3.99
N ALA A 118 19.89 7.75 4.86
CA ALA A 118 20.08 7.07 6.14
C ALA A 118 20.05 5.54 6.03
N LYS A 119 19.62 4.97 4.89
CA LYS A 119 19.89 3.57 4.58
C LYS A 119 21.37 3.48 4.20
N PRO A 120 22.24 2.88 5.03
CA PRO A 120 23.60 2.63 4.61
C PRO A 120 23.52 1.86 3.29
N GLU A 121 24.31 2.30 2.31
CA GLU A 121 24.63 1.50 1.13
C GLU A 121 24.81 0.06 1.62
N VAL A 122 23.91 -0.83 1.19
CA VAL A 122 24.18 -2.25 1.33
C VAL A 122 25.41 -2.45 0.47
N GLU A 123 26.59 -2.52 1.10
CA GLU A 123 27.85 -2.80 0.42
C GLU A 123 27.59 -3.95 -0.56
N PRO A 124 27.79 -3.76 -1.87
CA PRO A 124 27.73 -4.85 -2.80
C PRO A 124 29.00 -5.67 -2.61
N GLY A 125 29.03 -6.54 -1.59
CA GLY A 125 30.24 -7.32 -1.34
C GLY A 125 30.35 -8.00 0.00
N ARG A 126 29.57 -9.06 0.23
CA ARG A 126 30.09 -10.32 0.79
C ARG A 126 29.44 -11.52 0.11
N GLN A 127 29.85 -11.78 -1.13
CA GLN A 127 29.97 -13.16 -1.60
C GLN A 127 31.41 -13.60 -1.29
N ALA A 128 31.60 -14.25 -0.15
CA ALA A 128 32.79 -15.03 0.21
C ALA A 128 32.53 -15.59 1.63
N GLY A 129 32.45 -16.88 1.89
CA GLY A 129 32.54 -18.05 1.05
C GLY A 129 32.31 -19.26 1.95
N GLU A 130 31.50 -20.21 1.48
CA GLU A 130 31.74 -21.61 1.81
C GLU A 130 31.87 -22.27 0.46
N GLU A 131 33.12 -22.52 0.06
CA GLU A 131 33.42 -23.50 -0.97
C GLU A 131 32.88 -24.84 -0.49
N GLY A 132 31.63 -25.13 -0.86
CA GLY A 132 31.10 -26.48 -0.82
C GLY A 132 32.07 -27.35 -1.58
N LYS A 133 32.58 -28.38 -0.92
CA LYS A 133 33.45 -29.38 -1.53
C LYS A 133 32.77 -29.87 -2.82
N PRO A 134 33.51 -30.03 -3.93
CA PRO A 134 32.91 -30.46 -5.18
C PRO A 134 32.36 -31.87 -5.00
N GLY A 135 31.02 -32.02 -4.95
CA GLY A 135 30.37 -33.33 -5.02
C GLY A 135 29.12 -33.58 -4.17
N GLU A 136 28.75 -32.71 -3.24
CA GLU A 136 27.53 -32.95 -2.42
C GLU A 136 26.34 -32.13 -2.94
N ASP A 137 25.43 -32.82 -3.63
CA ASP A 137 24.13 -32.27 -4.00
C ASP A 137 23.34 -31.96 -2.71
N PRO A 138 22.96 -30.69 -2.46
CA PRO A 138 22.27 -30.27 -1.25
C PRO A 138 20.87 -30.90 -1.06
N PHE A 139 20.38 -31.66 -2.05
CA PHE A 139 19.13 -32.43 -2.00
C PHE A 139 19.36 -33.95 -1.88
N THR A 140 20.58 -34.40 -1.62
CA THR A 140 20.85 -35.81 -1.32
C THR A 140 20.24 -36.15 0.04
N ILE A 141 19.12 -36.88 0.01
CA ILE A 141 18.55 -37.47 1.21
C ILE A 141 19.50 -38.58 1.65
N PRO A 142 20.10 -38.53 2.85
CA PRO A 142 20.97 -39.60 3.32
C PRO A 142 20.17 -40.91 3.37
N GLU A 143 20.79 -42.01 2.93
CA GLU A 143 20.22 -43.35 3.06
C GLU A 143 19.82 -43.56 4.53
N PRO A 144 18.62 -44.08 4.82
CA PRO A 144 18.05 -44.11 6.17
C PRO A 144 18.99 -44.75 7.20
N GLU A 145 19.81 -45.71 6.77
CA GLU A 145 20.79 -46.41 7.60
C GLU A 145 21.92 -45.50 8.12
N ALA A 146 22.31 -44.47 7.35
CA ALA A 146 23.31 -43.49 7.77
C ALA A 146 22.75 -42.54 8.86
N LEU A 147 21.49 -42.15 8.72
CA LEU A 147 20.80 -41.29 9.68
C LEU A 147 20.65 -41.97 11.04
N PHE A 148 20.36 -43.29 11.05
CA PHE A 148 20.28 -44.08 12.28
C PHE A 148 21.61 -44.19 13.00
N ARG A 149 22.73 -44.40 12.29
CA ARG A 149 24.06 -44.45 12.93
C ARG A 149 24.47 -43.12 13.52
N GLU A 150 24.12 -42.01 12.86
CA GLU A 150 24.40 -40.67 13.37
C GLU A 150 23.59 -40.38 14.63
N LEU A 151 22.29 -40.74 14.66
CA LEU A 151 21.42 -40.67 15.83
C LEU A 151 21.92 -41.54 17.01
N GLU A 152 22.40 -42.76 16.75
CA GLU A 152 22.99 -43.62 17.78
C GLU A 152 24.28 -43.01 18.35
N ALA A 153 25.15 -42.49 17.49
CA ALA A 153 26.41 -41.85 17.91
C ALA A 153 26.17 -40.56 18.72
N ASP A 154 25.09 -39.83 18.44
CA ASP A 154 24.71 -38.63 19.19
C ASP A 154 24.04 -38.99 20.53
N ALA A 155 23.27 -40.07 20.56
CA ALA A 155 22.70 -40.62 21.80
C ALA A 155 23.78 -41.13 22.78
N GLU A 156 24.92 -41.61 22.28
CA GLU A 156 26.08 -41.96 23.12
C GLU A 156 26.76 -40.73 23.73
N ARG A 157 26.74 -39.58 23.05
CA ARG A 157 27.31 -38.31 23.54
C ARG A 157 26.39 -37.57 24.52
N HIS A 158 25.09 -37.87 24.48
CA HIS A 158 24.07 -37.21 25.29
C HIS A 158 23.23 -38.22 26.11
N PRO A 159 23.74 -38.74 27.24
CA PRO A 159 23.06 -39.77 28.03
C PRO A 159 21.71 -39.35 28.63
N ALA A 160 21.38 -38.05 28.58
CA ALA A 160 20.08 -37.52 28.99
C ALA A 160 18.94 -37.83 27.99
N ALA A 161 19.24 -38.03 26.70
CA ALA A 161 18.24 -38.26 25.66
C ALA A 161 17.65 -39.69 25.66
N ARG A 162 18.30 -40.63 26.36
CA ARG A 162 17.90 -42.05 26.39
C ARG A 162 16.60 -42.32 27.15
N ARG A 163 16.10 -41.35 27.94
CA ARG A 163 14.91 -41.51 28.79
C ARG A 163 13.59 -41.23 28.07
N GLU A 164 13.62 -40.53 26.94
CA GLU A 164 12.43 -40.12 26.18
C GLU A 164 12.03 -41.13 25.08
N LEU A 165 12.89 -42.12 24.77
CA LEU A 165 12.62 -43.15 23.76
C LEU A 165 12.22 -44.52 24.35
N ALA A 166 12.10 -44.62 25.68
CA ALA A 166 11.68 -45.83 26.39
C ALA A 166 10.39 -45.62 27.23
N GLY A 167 9.64 -44.56 26.94
CA GLY A 167 8.34 -44.25 27.54
C GLY A 167 7.24 -44.18 26.49
#